data_AF-A0A3N5VUM9-F1
#
_entry.id   AF-A0A3N5VUM9-F1
#
_cell.length_a   1.000
_cell.length_b   1.000
_cell.length_c   1.000
_cell.angle_alpha   90.00
_cell.angle_beta   90.00
_cell.angle_gamma   90.00
#
_symmetry.space_group_name_H-M   'P 1'
#
loop_
_entity.id
_entity.type
_entity.pdbx_description
1 polymer ?
#
loop_
_entity_poly.entity_id
_entity_poly.type
_entity_poly.pdbx_seq_one_letter_code
_entity_poly.pdbx_strand_id
1 'polypeptide(L)'
;MIGILRDNPLLLLFVVAAIGYPLGRIKIGGTSLGVAAVLFVGLAFGALDPELKLPEIIYQVGLVLFVYTIGLASGAIFFASFGKKGLRYNGLVLGGLLLTTLLTALAHYLFNLSPSSTAGMFAGSLTNTPALAGVIEHIKTVGGLEAALSDPVVAYSITYP
;
A
#
# COMPACT_ATOMS: atom_id res chain seq x y z
N MET A 1 10.37 23.63 -13.81
CA MET A 1 9.18 23.34 -12.96
C MET A 1 9.40 22.12 -12.08
N ILE A 2 9.86 20.98 -12.61
CA ILE A 2 10.12 19.76 -11.81
C ILE A 2 11.17 19.99 -10.70
N GLY A 3 12.23 20.77 -10.96
CA GLY A 3 13.25 21.11 -9.95
C GLY A 3 12.69 21.75 -8.66
N ILE A 4 11.66 22.59 -8.76
CA ILE A 4 11.05 23.22 -7.55
C ILE A 4 10.40 22.17 -6.65
N LEU A 5 9.77 21.15 -7.24
CA LEU A 5 9.13 20.05 -6.49
C LEU A 5 10.18 19.10 -5.89
N ARG A 6 11.29 18.90 -6.58
CA ARG A 6 12.44 18.14 -6.08
C ARG A 6 13.07 18.82 -4.86
N ASP A 7 13.30 20.12 -4.94
CA ASP A 7 13.93 20.89 -3.85
C ASP A 7 12.97 21.13 -2.67
N ASN A 8 11.65 21.04 -2.89
CA ASN A 8 10.63 21.28 -1.87
C ASN A 8 9.70 20.06 -1.73
N PRO A 9 10.15 18.97 -1.10
CA PRO A 9 9.36 17.74 -0.99
C PRO A 9 8.04 17.89 -0.23
N LEU A 10 7.95 18.83 0.72
CA LEU A 10 6.67 19.13 1.38
C LEU A 10 5.67 19.76 0.41
N LEU A 11 6.15 20.60 -0.52
CA LEU A 11 5.32 21.13 -1.59
C LEU A 11 4.84 20.00 -2.50
N LEU A 12 5.72 19.05 -2.84
CA LEU A 12 5.34 17.84 -3.58
C LEU A 12 4.21 17.06 -2.87
N LEU A 13 4.33 16.83 -1.56
CA LEU A 13 3.28 16.18 -0.77
C LEU A 13 1.93 16.91 -0.90
N PHE A 14 1.94 18.23 -0.68
CA PHE A 14 0.73 19.03 -0.76
C PHE A 14 0.14 19.08 -2.16
N VAL A 15 0.96 19.12 -3.22
CA VAL A 15 0.51 19.07 -4.61
C VAL A 15 -0.14 17.73 -4.93
N VAL A 16 0.51 16.61 -4.56
CA VAL A 16 -0.04 15.26 -4.76
C VAL A 16 -1.37 15.11 -4.01
N ALA A 17 -1.46 15.57 -2.76
CA ALA A 17 -2.70 15.53 -1.98
C ALA A 17 -3.78 16.46 -2.56
N ALA A 18 -3.42 17.68 -2.96
CA ALA A 18 -4.34 18.69 -3.51
C ALA A 18 -4.92 18.26 -4.86
N ILE A 19 -4.19 17.47 -5.65
CA ILE A 19 -4.70 16.90 -6.90
C ILE A 19 -5.47 15.60 -6.62
N GLY A 20 -4.89 14.70 -5.82
CA GLY A 20 -5.46 13.37 -5.57
C GLY A 20 -6.78 13.39 -4.83
N TYR A 21 -6.95 14.25 -3.82
CA TYR A 21 -8.17 14.26 -3.01
C TYR A 21 -9.41 14.72 -3.80
N PRO A 22 -9.38 15.83 -4.57
CA PRO A 22 -10.49 16.20 -5.45
C PRO A 22 -10.77 15.15 -6.53
N LEU A 23 -9.73 14.60 -7.17
CA LEU A 23 -9.89 13.54 -8.16
C LEU A 23 -10.57 12.30 -7.56
N GLY A 24 -10.20 11.93 -6.34
CA GLY A 24 -10.81 10.82 -5.62
C GLY A 24 -12.29 11.00 -5.29
N ARG A 25 -12.79 12.24 -5.27
CA ARG A 25 -14.21 12.56 -5.03
C ARG A 25 -15.04 12.56 -6.30
N ILE A 26 -14.42 12.56 -7.47
CA ILE A 26 -15.13 12.48 -8.76
C ILE A 26 -15.80 11.11 -8.84
N LYS A 27 -17.11 11.12 -9.09
CA LYS A 27 -17.90 9.91 -9.28
C LYS A 27 -17.97 9.56 -10.75
N ILE A 28 -17.61 8.33 -11.09
CA ILE A 28 -17.75 7.76 -12.43
C ILE A 28 -18.64 6.52 -12.28
N GLY A 29 -19.81 6.51 -12.94
CA GLY A 29 -20.73 5.37 -12.84
C GLY A 29 -21.26 5.07 -11.43
N GLY A 30 -21.30 6.08 -10.54
CA GLY A 30 -21.77 5.93 -9.15
C GLY A 30 -20.71 5.51 -8.13
N THR A 31 -19.52 5.10 -8.57
CA THR A 31 -18.36 4.82 -7.71
C THR A 31 -17.33 5.95 -7.76
N SER A 32 -16.48 6.05 -6.74
CA SER A 32 -15.39 7.04 -6.65
C SER A 32 -14.13 6.36 -6.14
N LEU A 33 -12.95 6.77 -6.64
CA LEU A 33 -11.67 6.20 -6.20
C LEU A 33 -11.32 6.52 -4.73
N GLY A 34 -11.92 7.56 -4.15
CA GLY A 34 -11.66 7.95 -2.76
C GLY A 34 -10.19 8.26 -2.51
N VAL A 35 -9.66 7.77 -1.39
CA VAL A 35 -8.25 8.03 -0.99
C VAL A 35 -7.25 7.35 -1.92
N ALA A 36 -7.63 6.27 -2.62
CA ALA A 36 -6.76 5.58 -3.57
C ALA A 36 -6.29 6.49 -4.73
N ALA A 37 -7.07 7.52 -5.10
CA ALA A 37 -6.66 8.50 -6.11
C ALA A 37 -5.37 9.23 -5.73
N VAL A 38 -5.11 9.48 -4.44
CA VAL A 38 -3.87 10.11 -3.98
C VAL A 38 -2.66 9.23 -4.25
N LEU A 39 -2.80 7.91 -4.12
CA LEU A 39 -1.75 6.94 -4.46
C LEU A 39 -1.46 6.93 -5.96
N PHE A 40 -2.48 6.94 -6.83
CA PHE A 40 -2.27 6.98 -8.28
C PHE A 40 -1.63 8.30 -8.74
N VAL A 41 -2.01 9.44 -8.15
CA VAL A 41 -1.35 10.72 -8.43
C VAL A 41 0.10 10.68 -7.96
N GLY A 42 0.39 10.16 -6.76
CA GLY A 42 1.76 9.98 -6.29
C GLY A 42 2.59 9.10 -7.23
N LEU A 43 2.02 7.99 -7.72
CA LEU A 43 2.66 7.11 -8.70
C LEU A 43 2.94 7.84 -10.03
N ALA A 44 1.99 8.66 -10.50
CA ALA A 44 2.17 9.46 -11.71
C ALA A 44 3.32 10.46 -11.55
N PHE A 45 3.41 11.16 -10.41
CA PHE A 45 4.53 12.07 -10.13
C PHE A 45 5.86 11.31 -10.01
N GLY A 46 5.89 10.17 -9.34
CA GLY A 46 7.09 9.33 -9.25
C GLY A 46 7.55 8.76 -10.59
N ALA A 47 6.62 8.55 -11.53
CA ALA A 47 6.94 8.12 -12.89
C ALA A 47 7.51 9.25 -13.77
N LEU A 48 7.25 10.51 -13.44
CA LEU A 48 7.80 11.67 -14.17
C LEU A 48 9.28 11.88 -13.86
N ASP A 49 9.68 11.71 -12.59
CA ASP A 49 11.06 11.87 -12.15
C ASP A 49 11.30 11.00 -10.88
N PRO A 50 12.22 10.02 -10.93
CA PRO A 50 12.55 9.15 -9.79
C PRO A 50 13.07 9.88 -8.55
N GLU A 51 13.52 11.13 -8.69
CA GLU A 51 14.05 11.93 -7.59
C GLU A 51 12.95 12.71 -6.85
N LEU A 52 11.70 12.67 -7.33
CA LEU A 52 10.52 13.21 -6.63
C LEU A 52 10.12 12.28 -5.47
N LYS A 53 10.96 12.25 -4.44
CA LYS A 53 10.79 11.45 -3.23
C LYS A 53 10.40 12.32 -2.05
N LEU A 54 9.52 11.78 -1.20
CA LEU A 54 9.21 12.39 0.09
C LEU A 54 10.29 12.03 1.13
N PRO A 55 10.60 12.92 2.08
CA PRO A 55 11.43 12.63 3.22
C PRO A 55 10.89 11.43 3.98
N GLU A 56 11.78 10.51 4.33
CA GLU A 56 11.43 9.24 4.98
C GLU A 56 10.59 9.43 6.25
N ILE A 57 10.85 10.51 6.99
CA ILE A 57 10.10 10.86 8.20
C ILE A 57 8.58 11.01 7.94
N ILE A 58 8.17 11.53 6.78
CA ILE A 58 6.75 11.72 6.46
C ILE A 58 6.06 10.36 6.32
N TYR A 59 6.71 9.43 5.62
CA TYR A 59 6.23 8.06 5.47
C TYR A 59 6.16 7.33 6.81
N GLN A 60 7.22 7.42 7.63
CA GLN A 60 7.28 6.77 8.95
C GLN A 60 6.20 7.30 9.90
N VAL A 61 6.02 8.63 9.98
CA VAL A 61 4.99 9.22 10.83
C VAL A 61 3.59 8.79 10.36
N GLY A 62 3.32 8.82 9.06
CA GLY A 62 2.05 8.35 8.50
C GLY A 62 1.78 6.89 8.83
N LEU A 63 2.77 6.01 8.63
CA LEU A 63 2.67 4.58 8.94
C LEU A 63 2.42 4.33 10.43
N VAL A 64 3.18 4.98 11.32
CA VAL A 64 3.04 4.81 12.77
C VAL A 64 1.66 5.26 13.24
N LEU A 65 1.17 6.43 12.80
CA LEU A 65 -0.17 6.91 13.14
C LEU A 65 -1.25 5.97 12.62
N PHE A 66 -1.09 5.44 11.41
CA PHE A 66 -2.04 4.50 10.81
C PHE A 66 -2.07 3.16 11.57
N VAL A 67 -0.92 2.54 11.85
CA VAL A 67 -0.83 1.29 12.61
C VAL A 67 -1.35 1.48 14.03
N TYR A 68 -1.04 2.62 14.67
CA TYR A 68 -1.52 2.94 16.01
C TYR A 68 -3.06 3.03 16.06
N THR A 69 -3.67 3.76 15.12
CA THR A 69 -5.14 3.92 15.07
C THR A 69 -5.85 2.60 14.78
N ILE A 70 -5.33 1.76 13.87
CA ILE A 70 -5.84 0.41 13.64
C ILE A 70 -5.72 -0.46 14.89
N GLY A 71 -4.58 -0.39 15.58
CA GLY A 71 -4.35 -1.13 16.83
C GLY A 71 -5.38 -0.77 17.90
N LEU A 72 -5.64 0.53 18.10
CA LEU A 72 -6.65 1.00 19.03
C LEU A 72 -8.07 0.58 18.61
N ALA A 73 -8.44 0.74 17.34
CA ALA A 73 -9.76 0.38 16.83
C ALA A 73 -10.03 -1.13 16.93
N SER A 74 -8.99 -1.94 16.74
CA SER A 74 -9.10 -3.41 16.70
C SER A 74 -8.89 -4.07 18.07
N GLY A 75 -8.34 -3.36 19.06
CA GLY A 75 -7.90 -3.94 20.33
C GLY A 75 -9.01 -4.64 21.12
N ALA A 76 -10.17 -4.01 21.28
CA ALA A 76 -11.31 -4.63 21.98
C ALA A 76 -11.92 -5.81 21.18
N ILE A 77 -11.95 -5.69 19.86
CA ILE A 77 -12.49 -6.70 18.94
C ILE A 77 -11.59 -7.95 18.93
N PHE A 78 -10.27 -7.78 19.06
CA PHE A 78 -9.29 -8.87 19.07
C PHE A 78 -9.60 -9.91 20.15
N PHE A 79 -9.82 -9.49 21.41
CA PHE A 79 -10.14 -10.42 22.49
C PHE A 79 -11.54 -11.05 22.31
N ALA A 80 -12.52 -10.28 21.83
CA ALA A 80 -13.85 -10.81 21.50
C ALA A 80 -13.81 -11.88 20.39
N SER A 81 -12.77 -11.85 19.54
CA SER A 81 -12.58 -12.77 18.42
C SER A 81 -12.20 -14.19 18.85
N PHE A 82 -11.83 -14.42 20.11
CA PHE A 82 -11.53 -15.77 20.63
C PHE A 82 -12.76 -16.51 21.15
N GLY A 83 -13.96 -15.90 21.14
CA GLY A 83 -15.20 -16.57 21.49
C GLY A 83 -15.63 -17.66 20.50
N LYS A 84 -16.61 -18.50 20.86
CA LYS A 84 -17.10 -19.63 20.03
C LYS A 84 -17.44 -19.27 18.58
N LYS A 85 -18.03 -18.09 18.33
CA LYS A 85 -18.32 -17.59 16.98
C LYS A 85 -17.08 -16.99 16.30
N GLY A 86 -16.19 -16.37 17.08
CA GLY A 86 -14.97 -15.75 16.59
C GLY A 86 -13.96 -16.76 16.05
N LEU A 87 -13.86 -17.96 16.64
CA LEU A 87 -12.97 -19.00 16.11
C LEU A 87 -13.36 -19.43 14.67
N ARG A 88 -14.66 -19.53 14.38
CA ARG A 88 -15.14 -19.82 13.02
C ARG A 88 -14.79 -18.71 12.03
N TYR A 89 -14.98 -17.45 12.41
CA TYR A 89 -14.61 -16.31 11.57
C TYR A 89 -13.10 -16.20 11.35
N ASN A 90 -12.30 -16.41 12.39
CA ASN A 90 -10.84 -16.48 12.25
C ASN A 90 -10.41 -17.61 11.31
N GLY A 91 -11.04 -18.79 11.39
CA GLY A 91 -10.78 -19.88 10.46
C GLY A 91 -11.07 -19.51 9.01
N LEU A 92 -12.17 -18.78 8.74
CA LEU A 92 -12.49 -18.28 7.40
C LEU A 92 -11.46 -17.26 6.91
N VAL A 93 -11.05 -16.31 7.77
CA VAL A 93 -10.02 -15.31 7.43
C VAL A 93 -8.68 -15.99 7.14
N LEU A 94 -8.25 -16.93 7.98
CA LEU A 94 -7.02 -17.71 7.76
C LEU A 94 -7.10 -18.51 6.47
N GLY A 95 -8.23 -19.17 6.19
CA GLY A 95 -8.44 -19.89 4.93
C GLY A 95 -8.35 -18.97 3.71
N GLY A 96 -8.96 -17.78 3.78
CA GLY A 96 -8.85 -16.76 2.74
C GLY A 96 -7.42 -16.27 2.53
N LEU A 97 -6.69 -15.97 3.61
CA LEU A 97 -5.29 -15.57 3.56
C LEU A 97 -4.42 -16.66 2.92
N LEU A 98 -4.56 -17.91 3.35
CA LEU A 98 -3.81 -19.04 2.80
C LEU A 98 -4.11 -19.24 1.31
N LEU A 99 -5.38 -19.14 0.92
CA LEU A 99 -5.78 -19.23 -0.49
C LEU A 99 -5.14 -18.11 -1.31
N THR A 100 -5.23 -16.86 -0.86
CA THR A 100 -4.61 -15.72 -1.55
C THR A 100 -3.08 -15.88 -1.61
N THR A 101 -2.43 -16.33 -0.52
CA THR A 101 -1.00 -16.61 -0.53
C THR A 101 -0.63 -17.68 -1.55
N LEU A 102 -1.42 -18.77 -1.62
CA LEU A 102 -1.19 -19.85 -2.57
C LEU A 102 -1.38 -19.39 -4.02
N LEU A 103 -2.43 -18.60 -4.30
CA LEU A 103 -2.67 -18.05 -5.63
C LEU A 103 -1.57 -17.06 -6.04
N THR A 104 -1.13 -16.20 -5.12
CA THR A 104 -0.04 -15.25 -5.39
C THR A 104 1.30 -15.97 -5.58
N ALA A 105 1.59 -17.02 -4.81
CA ALA A 105 2.76 -17.88 -5.00
C ALA A 105 2.70 -18.62 -6.34
N LEU A 106 1.52 -19.13 -6.73
CA LEU A 106 1.34 -19.76 -8.03
C LEU A 106 1.59 -18.75 -9.16
N ALA A 107 1.06 -17.52 -9.06
CA ALA A 107 1.30 -16.46 -10.03
C ALA A 107 2.80 -16.10 -10.13
N HIS A 108 3.52 -16.08 -9.01
CA HIS A 108 4.97 -15.87 -8.99
C HIS A 108 5.70 -16.88 -9.89
N TYR A 109 5.43 -18.17 -9.73
CA TYR A 109 6.09 -19.22 -10.52
C TYR A 109 5.59 -19.30 -11.96
N LEU A 110 4.29 -19.08 -12.22
CA LEU A 110 3.72 -19.13 -13.56
C LEU A 110 4.20 -17.98 -14.45
N PHE A 111 4.32 -16.78 -13.88
CA PHE A 111 4.65 -15.57 -14.62
C PHE A 111 6.09 -15.06 -14.36
N ASN A 112 6.89 -15.82 -13.61
CA ASN A 112 8.26 -15.46 -13.21
C ASN A 112 8.36 -14.03 -12.62
N LEU A 113 7.45 -13.69 -11.71
CA LEU A 113 7.40 -12.35 -11.11
C LEU A 113 8.54 -12.18 -10.11
N SER A 114 9.05 -10.96 -9.94
CA SER A 114 10.02 -10.68 -8.87
C SER A 114 9.38 -10.90 -7.49
N PRO A 115 10.16 -11.28 -6.45
CA PRO A 115 9.65 -11.39 -5.07
C PRO A 115 9.05 -10.07 -4.57
N SER A 116 9.62 -8.93 -4.97
CA SER A 116 9.14 -7.58 -4.64
C SER A 116 7.72 -7.34 -5.21
N SER A 117 7.53 -7.56 -6.52
CA SER A 117 6.22 -7.43 -7.18
C SER A 117 5.20 -8.43 -6.63
N THR A 118 5.63 -9.66 -6.30
CA THR A 118 4.77 -10.69 -5.73
C THR A 118 4.22 -10.27 -4.36
N ALA A 119 5.09 -9.70 -3.50
CA ALA A 119 4.68 -9.19 -2.20
C ALA A 119 3.74 -7.97 -2.33
N GLY A 120 4.02 -7.07 -3.28
CA GLY A 120 3.13 -5.95 -3.61
C GLY A 120 1.76 -6.40 -4.12
N MET A 121 1.73 -7.40 -5.01
CA MET A 121 0.52 -8.01 -5.53
C MET A 121 -0.35 -8.61 -4.41
N PHE A 122 0.27 -9.36 -3.49
CA PHE A 122 -0.41 -9.91 -2.32
C PHE A 122 -1.05 -8.80 -1.48
N ALA A 123 -0.29 -7.76 -1.15
CA ALA A 123 -0.79 -6.62 -0.38
C ALA A 123 -1.94 -5.90 -1.10
N GLY A 124 -1.83 -5.68 -2.42
CA GLY A 124 -2.84 -5.00 -3.23
C GLY A 124 -4.14 -5.80 -3.33
N SER A 125 -4.05 -7.11 -3.58
CA SER A 125 -5.21 -8.01 -3.66
C SER A 125 -6.01 -8.10 -2.36
N LEU A 126 -5.34 -7.86 -1.22
CA LEU A 126 -5.95 -7.83 0.10
C LEU A 126 -6.30 -6.41 0.56
N THR A 127 -6.15 -5.40 -0.30
CA THR A 127 -6.34 -3.97 0.04
C THR A 127 -5.57 -3.55 1.30
N ASN A 128 -4.40 -4.16 1.52
CA ASN A 128 -3.66 -4.09 2.77
C ASN A 128 -2.45 -3.15 2.62
N THR A 129 -2.71 -1.85 2.63
CA THR A 129 -1.69 -0.79 2.60
C THR A 129 -0.60 -0.92 3.68
N PRO A 130 -0.88 -1.29 4.95
CA PRO A 130 0.20 -1.44 5.93
C PRO A 130 1.06 -2.67 5.65
N ALA A 131 0.53 -3.72 5.01
CA ALA A 131 1.35 -4.84 4.55
C ALA A 131 2.31 -4.39 3.44
N LEU A 132 1.87 -3.57 2.48
CA LEU A 132 2.77 -2.97 1.48
C LEU A 132 3.89 -2.15 2.17
N ALA A 133 3.51 -1.36 3.17
CA ALA A 133 4.47 -0.56 3.93
C ALA A 133 5.52 -1.44 4.64
N GLY A 134 5.11 -2.56 5.22
CA GLY A 134 6.01 -3.55 5.81
C GLY A 134 6.95 -4.19 4.77
N VAL A 135 6.46 -4.47 3.56
CA VAL A 135 7.29 -4.97 2.45
C VAL A 135 8.36 -3.97 2.05
N ILE A 136 8.00 -2.69 1.88
CA ILE A 136 8.95 -1.62 1.53
C ILE A 136 10.03 -1.48 2.61
N GLU A 137 9.64 -1.51 3.88
CA GLU A 137 10.58 -1.42 5.00
C GLU A 137 11.51 -2.63 5.08
N HIS A 138 11.00 -3.83 4.80
CA HIS A 138 11.80 -5.03 4.72
C HIS A 138 12.85 -4.98 3.59
N ILE A 139 12.46 -4.48 2.42
CA ILE A 139 13.40 -4.33 1.29
C ILE A 139 14.54 -3.35 1.64
N LYS A 140 14.21 -2.22 2.29
CA LYS A 140 15.22 -1.26 2.75
C LYS A 140 16.20 -1.87 3.75
N THR A 141 15.70 -2.62 4.73
CA THR A 141 16.53 -3.21 5.80
C THR A 141 17.47 -4.31 5.30
N VAL A 142 17.08 -5.07 4.27
CA VAL A 142 17.92 -6.12 3.67
C VAL A 142 18.91 -5.55 2.62
N GLY A 143 18.94 -4.22 2.43
CA GLY A 143 19.87 -3.56 1.50
C GLY A 143 19.47 -3.70 0.03
N GLY A 144 18.18 -3.83 -0.24
CA GLY A 144 17.65 -3.84 -1.61
C GLY A 144 18.02 -2.56 -2.36
N LEU A 145 18.30 -2.70 -3.66
CA LEU A 145 18.55 -1.56 -4.56
C LEU A 145 17.33 -0.60 -4.50
N GLU A 146 17.53 0.72 -4.49
CA GLU A 146 16.41 1.68 -4.48
C GLU A 146 15.40 1.45 -5.62
N ALA A 147 15.88 0.95 -6.77
CA ALA A 147 15.02 0.59 -7.90
C ALA A 147 14.04 -0.56 -7.58
N ALA A 148 14.32 -1.39 -6.58
CA ALA A 148 13.43 -2.47 -6.15
C ALA A 148 12.26 -1.97 -5.28
N LEU A 149 12.28 -0.70 -4.84
CA LEU A 149 11.21 -0.13 -4.00
C LEU A 149 9.98 0.31 -4.81
N SER A 150 10.12 0.54 -6.13
CA SER A 150 9.00 0.86 -7.01
C SER A 150 8.17 -0.36 -7.37
N ASP A 151 8.81 -1.52 -7.56
CA ASP A 151 8.17 -2.78 -7.93
C ASP A 151 6.95 -3.16 -7.07
N PRO A 152 7.05 -3.23 -5.73
CA PRO A 152 5.93 -3.62 -4.90
C PRO A 152 4.80 -2.58 -4.94
N VAL A 153 5.13 -1.30 -5.10
CA VAL A 153 4.14 -0.20 -5.16
C VAL A 153 3.35 -0.26 -6.47
N VAL A 154 4.04 -0.52 -7.60
CA VAL A 154 3.38 -0.69 -8.90
C VAL A 154 2.49 -1.93 -8.88
N ALA A 155 3.00 -3.07 -8.42
CA ALA A 155 2.21 -4.31 -8.34
C ALA A 155 0.98 -4.14 -7.45
N TYR A 156 1.14 -3.51 -6.29
CA TYR A 156 0.03 -3.15 -5.40
C TYR A 156 -1.01 -2.29 -6.10
N SER A 157 -0.59 -1.26 -6.82
CA SER A 157 -1.50 -0.31 -7.48
C SER A 157 -2.33 -0.97 -8.58
N ILE A 158 -1.80 -2.00 -9.23
CA ILE A 158 -2.49 -2.75 -10.30
C ILE A 158 -3.49 -3.74 -9.70
N THR A 159 -3.19 -4.36 -8.56
CA THR A 159 -4.03 -5.39 -7.95
C THR A 159 -4.99 -4.88 -6.88
N TYR A 160 -4.93 -3.58 -6.55
CA TYR A 160 -5.86 -2.92 -5.66
C TYR A 160 -7.23 -2.71 -6.36
N PRO A 161 -8.32 -3.34 -5.88
CA PRO A 161 -9.66 -3.21 -6.48
C PRO A 161 -10.37 -1.89 -6.19
#